data_AF-A0A3M6GXV9-F1
#
_entry.id   AF-A0A3M6GXV9-F1
#
_cell.length_a   1.000
_cell.length_b   1.000
_cell.length_c   1.000
_cell.angle_alpha   90.00
_cell.angle_beta   90.00
_cell.angle_gamma   90.00
#
_symmetry.space_group_name_H-M   'P 1'
#
loop_
_entity.id
_entity.type
_entity.pdbx_description
1 polymer ?
#
loop_
_entity_poly.entity_id
_entity_poly.type
_entity_poly.pdbx_seq_one_letter_code
_entity_poly.pdbx_strand_id
1 'polypeptide(L)'
;MELGEIESQLGQLPGIEEALVLAREDEPGQPRLVGYFTERADAPTTTVEQLRTALLARLPGYMVPGALVRLESWPLTANGKVDRRALPVPDRDALSTGEYQAPQGNLENALALIWSELLQVERVGRNDRFFDLGGHSLLAMRMVSQVRQRLSLELALGDLFADSSLIAVAHCLTAAARSQLPAIDVQPRTGPVPLSSAQQRIWFMAQMEDANSAYNISLGLKLSGPLDSRALTRALERIVAH
;
A
#
# COMPACT_ATOMS: atom_id res chain seq x y z
N MET A 1 -2.67 15.61 8.93
CA MET A 1 -1.96 16.02 7.69
C MET A 1 -2.67 17.23 7.15
N GLU A 2 -1.96 18.33 6.92
CA GLU A 2 -2.56 19.54 6.33
C GLU A 2 -2.22 19.58 4.84
N LEU A 3 -3.21 19.28 3.99
CA LEU A 3 -3.03 19.28 2.53
C LEU A 3 -2.53 20.64 2.02
N GLY A 4 -2.98 21.74 2.65
CA GLY A 4 -2.56 23.09 2.30
C GLY A 4 -1.07 23.38 2.52
N GLU A 5 -0.42 22.71 3.48
CA GLU A 5 1.03 22.83 3.66
C GLU A 5 1.76 22.23 2.46
N ILE A 6 1.33 21.04 2.02
CA ILE A 6 1.91 20.34 0.87
C ILE A 6 1.70 21.15 -0.42
N GLU A 7 0.50 21.69 -0.61
CA GLU A 7 0.16 22.59 -1.74
C GLU A 7 1.07 23.81 -1.77
N SER A 8 1.28 24.46 -0.63
CA SER A 8 2.17 25.62 -0.51
C SER A 8 3.62 25.27 -0.86
N GLN A 9 4.15 24.15 -0.37
CA GLN A 9 5.51 23.73 -0.69
C GLN A 9 5.67 23.36 -2.18
N LEU A 10 4.69 22.68 -2.77
CA LEU A 10 4.68 22.32 -4.19
C LEU A 10 4.59 23.57 -5.08
N GLY A 11 3.70 24.52 -4.76
CA GLY A 11 3.57 25.78 -5.49
C GLY A 11 4.78 26.72 -5.39
N GLN A 12 5.65 26.52 -4.39
CA GLN A 12 6.91 27.27 -4.25
C GLN A 12 8.06 26.67 -5.06
N LEU A 13 7.88 25.52 -5.71
CA LEU A 13 8.92 24.93 -6.54
C LEU A 13 9.08 25.72 -7.85
N PRO A 14 10.31 25.87 -8.37
CA PRO A 14 10.55 26.52 -9.65
C PRO A 14 9.74 25.86 -10.77
N GLY A 15 9.11 26.68 -11.62
CA GLY A 15 8.33 26.22 -12.78
C GLY A 15 6.87 25.88 -12.49
N ILE A 16 6.47 25.72 -11.23
CA ILE A 16 5.07 25.47 -10.86
C ILE A 16 4.28 26.79 -10.91
N GLU A 17 3.10 26.74 -11.53
CA GLU A 17 2.14 27.85 -11.58
C GLU A 17 1.09 27.70 -10.48
N GLU A 18 0.38 26.59 -10.47
CA GLU A 18 -0.64 26.25 -9.48
C GLU A 18 -0.49 24.79 -9.03
N ALA A 19 -0.89 24.51 -7.79
CA ALA A 19 -0.81 23.19 -7.19
C ALA A 19 -2.05 22.90 -6.32
N LEU A 20 -2.49 21.64 -6.33
CA LEU A 20 -3.58 21.13 -5.50
C LEU A 20 -3.23 19.72 -5.01
N VAL A 21 -3.42 19.42 -3.73
CA VAL A 21 -3.14 18.10 -3.17
C VAL A 21 -4.41 17.51 -2.60
N LEU A 22 -4.67 16.25 -2.93
CA LEU A 22 -5.84 15.53 -2.42
C LEU A 22 -5.49 14.12 -1.98
N ALA A 23 -6.13 13.68 -0.91
CA ALA A 23 -6.16 12.28 -0.55
C ALA A 23 -7.19 11.59 -1.47
N ARG A 24 -6.68 10.82 -2.43
CA ARG A 24 -7.47 10.07 -3.41
C ARG A 24 -7.62 8.63 -2.94
N GLU A 25 -8.83 8.10 -3.05
CA GLU A 25 -9.13 6.71 -2.73
C GLU A 25 -9.70 6.05 -3.98
N ASP A 26 -8.83 5.55 -4.85
CA ASP A 26 -9.23 4.83 -6.07
C ASP A 26 -9.67 3.39 -5.75
N GLU A 27 -9.14 2.81 -4.67
CA GLU A 27 -9.55 1.53 -4.11
C GLU A 27 -10.05 1.70 -2.66
N PRO A 28 -11.15 1.04 -2.25
CA PRO A 28 -11.68 1.14 -0.89
C PRO A 28 -10.63 0.79 0.18
N GLY A 29 -10.44 1.71 1.14
CA GLY A 29 -9.50 1.60 2.25
C GLY A 29 -8.07 2.00 1.94
N GLN A 30 -7.78 2.53 0.74
CA GLN A 30 -6.42 2.87 0.30
C GLN A 30 -6.28 4.34 -0.14
N PRO A 31 -6.39 5.30 0.79
CA PRO A 31 -6.15 6.70 0.48
C PRO A 31 -4.67 6.93 0.17
N ARG A 32 -4.37 7.52 -0.99
CA ARG A 32 -3.03 8.00 -1.38
C ARG A 32 -3.04 9.51 -1.57
N LEU A 33 -1.96 10.17 -1.21
CA LEU A 33 -1.78 11.59 -1.53
C LEU A 33 -1.40 11.75 -3.00
N VAL A 34 -2.17 12.55 -3.73
CA VAL A 34 -1.92 12.92 -5.13
C VAL A 34 -1.79 14.43 -5.21
N GLY A 35 -0.68 14.92 -5.76
CA GLY A 35 -0.49 16.32 -6.09
C GLY A 35 -0.78 16.55 -7.58
N TYR A 36 -1.62 17.51 -7.88
CA TYR A 36 -1.89 17.99 -9.23
C TYR A 36 -1.21 19.35 -9.39
N PHE A 37 -0.61 19.60 -10.55
CA PHE A 37 0.06 20.87 -10.81
C PHE A 37 0.00 21.28 -12.28
N THR A 38 0.09 22.59 -12.50
CA THR A 38 0.36 23.19 -13.82
C THR A 38 1.74 23.81 -13.83
N GLU A 39 2.38 23.82 -14.99
CA GLU A 39 3.69 24.46 -15.18
C GLU A 39 3.51 25.82 -15.87
N ARG A 40 4.36 26.80 -15.51
CA ARG A 40 4.39 28.09 -16.20
C ARG A 40 4.85 27.89 -17.64
N ALA A 41 4.21 28.58 -18.58
CA ALA A 41 4.47 28.43 -20.02
C ALA A 41 5.95 28.61 -20.43
N ASP A 42 6.70 29.44 -19.70
CA ASP A 42 8.10 29.77 -20.01
C ASP A 42 9.14 28.97 -19.19
N ALA A 43 8.69 28.04 -18.33
CA ALA A 43 9.57 27.24 -17.49
C ALA A 43 10.00 25.94 -18.19
N PRO A 44 11.23 25.45 -17.94
CA PRO A 44 11.60 24.12 -18.37
C PRO A 44 10.72 23.08 -17.66
N THR A 45 10.27 22.08 -18.41
CA THR A 45 9.54 20.92 -17.87
C THR A 45 10.31 20.30 -16.71
N THR A 46 9.66 20.17 -15.55
CA THR A 46 10.23 19.54 -14.37
C THR A 46 9.77 18.09 -14.29
N THR A 47 10.70 17.17 -13.99
CA THR A 47 10.33 15.75 -13.83
C THR A 47 9.68 15.50 -12.47
N VAL A 48 8.81 14.49 -12.40
CA VAL A 48 8.19 14.06 -11.12
C VAL A 48 9.25 13.71 -10.06
N GLU A 49 10.37 13.12 -10.46
CA GLU A 49 11.48 12.81 -9.57
C GLU A 49 12.15 14.07 -8.99
N GLN A 50 12.35 15.11 -9.81
CA GLN A 50 12.89 16.39 -9.37
C GLN A 50 11.95 17.07 -8.36
N LEU A 51 10.65 17.09 -8.65
CA LEU A 51 9.64 17.64 -7.74
C LEU A 51 9.61 16.88 -6.42
N ARG A 52 9.60 15.54 -6.47
CA ARG A 52 9.60 14.71 -5.26
C ARG A 52 10.87 14.94 -4.42
N THR A 53 12.03 14.99 -5.06
CA THR A 53 13.31 15.27 -4.37
C THR A 53 13.28 16.64 -3.69
N ALA A 54 12.75 17.66 -4.37
CA ALA A 54 12.61 18.99 -3.80
C ALA A 54 11.60 19.04 -2.64
N LEU A 55 10.49 18.28 -2.72
CA LEU A 55 9.53 18.15 -1.63
C LEU A 55 10.13 17.41 -0.42
N LEU A 56 10.88 16.32 -0.63
CA LEU A 56 11.54 15.57 0.44
C LEU A 56 12.59 16.39 1.20
N ALA A 57 13.19 17.39 0.55
CA ALA A 57 14.10 18.32 1.22
C ALA A 57 13.37 19.32 2.16
N ARG A 58 12.04 19.47 2.02
CA ARG A 58 11.23 20.48 2.71
C ARG A 58 10.14 19.89 3.60
N LEU A 59 9.75 18.65 3.35
CA LEU A 59 8.66 17.95 4.00
C LEU A 59 9.11 16.59 4.54
N PRO A 60 8.53 16.11 5.65
CA PRO A 60 8.63 14.72 6.05
C PRO A 60 8.14 13.79 4.92
N GLY A 61 8.79 12.64 4.73
CA GLY A 61 8.49 11.73 3.62
C GLY A 61 7.04 11.29 3.51
N TYR A 62 6.32 11.14 4.64
CA TYR A 62 4.90 10.76 4.65
C TYR A 62 3.94 11.87 4.16
N MET A 63 4.41 13.12 4.07
CA MET A 63 3.65 14.25 3.53
C MET A 63 3.88 14.44 2.03
N VAL A 64 4.88 13.80 1.45
CA VAL A 64 5.17 13.92 0.02
C VAL A 64 4.16 13.08 -0.77
N PRO A 65 3.45 13.66 -1.77
CA PRO A 65 2.50 12.89 -2.58
C PRO A 65 3.15 11.69 -3.25
N GLY A 66 2.45 10.55 -3.25
CA GLY A 66 2.89 9.34 -3.92
C GLY A 66 2.77 9.42 -5.45
N ALA A 67 1.96 10.35 -5.94
CA ALA A 67 1.85 10.69 -7.35
C ALA A 67 1.78 12.21 -7.55
N LEU A 68 2.44 12.71 -8.60
CA LEU A 68 2.43 14.09 -9.03
C LEU A 68 1.95 14.15 -10.49
N VAL A 69 0.72 14.58 -10.70
CA VAL A 69 0.06 14.61 -12.02
C VAL A 69 0.17 16.00 -12.60
N ARG A 70 0.86 16.11 -13.74
CA ARG A 70 0.91 17.35 -14.51
C ARG A 70 -0.39 17.54 -15.30
N LEU A 71 -0.96 18.73 -15.24
CA LEU A 71 -2.13 19.15 -16.00
C LEU A 71 -1.74 20.20 -17.04
N GLU A 72 -2.34 20.14 -18.22
CA GLU A 72 -2.28 21.24 -19.19
C GLU A 72 -3.14 22.43 -18.73
N SER A 73 -4.27 22.15 -18.07
CA SER A 73 -5.15 23.16 -17.48
C SER A 73 -6.01 22.53 -16.39
N TRP A 74 -6.50 23.36 -15.46
CA TRP A 74 -7.41 22.88 -14.42
C TRP A 74 -8.80 22.57 -14.98
N PRO A 75 -9.38 21.40 -14.70
CA PRO A 75 -10.79 21.17 -14.99
C PRO A 75 -11.62 22.07 -14.07
N LEU A 76 -12.46 22.92 -14.66
CA LEU A 76 -13.31 23.86 -13.92
C LEU A 76 -14.79 23.45 -14.01
N THR A 77 -15.50 23.60 -12.91
CA THR A 77 -16.96 23.57 -12.87
C THR A 77 -17.56 24.79 -13.59
N ALA A 78 -18.86 24.77 -13.88
CA ALA A 78 -19.57 25.91 -14.47
C ALA A 78 -19.45 27.22 -13.64
N ASN A 79 -19.09 27.12 -12.36
CA ASN A 79 -18.88 28.24 -11.45
C ASN A 79 -17.41 28.71 -11.38
N GLY A 80 -16.52 28.21 -12.24
CA GLY A 80 -15.11 28.59 -12.28
C GLY A 80 -14.25 28.03 -11.13
N LYS A 81 -14.78 27.09 -10.33
CA LYS A 81 -13.99 26.37 -9.30
C LYS A 81 -13.43 25.08 -9.86
N VAL A 82 -12.27 24.66 -9.37
CA VAL A 82 -11.66 23.36 -9.74
C VAL A 82 -12.63 22.21 -9.47
N ASP A 83 -12.91 21.44 -10.52
CA ASP A 83 -13.70 20.22 -10.45
C ASP A 83 -12.81 19.05 -10.04
N ARG A 84 -12.76 18.79 -8.73
CA ARG A 84 -11.97 17.70 -8.15
C ARG A 84 -12.38 16.31 -8.65
N ARG A 85 -13.61 16.14 -9.16
CA ARG A 85 -14.10 14.86 -9.68
C ARG A 85 -13.64 14.59 -11.10
N ALA A 86 -13.33 15.65 -11.85
CA ALA A 86 -12.80 15.57 -13.21
C ALA A 86 -11.27 15.43 -13.24
N LEU A 87 -10.59 15.42 -12.09
CA LEU A 87 -9.14 15.26 -12.04
C LEU A 87 -8.74 13.84 -12.49
N PRO A 88 -7.76 13.72 -13.41
CA PRO A 88 -7.35 12.44 -13.98
C PRO A 88 -6.77 11.52 -12.89
N VAL A 89 -6.93 10.21 -13.12
CA VAL A 89 -6.29 9.17 -12.31
C VAL A 89 -4.78 9.23 -12.57
N PRO A 90 -3.92 9.16 -11.54
CA PRO A 90 -2.48 9.07 -11.77
C PRO A 90 -2.11 7.84 -12.60
N ASP A 91 -1.36 8.06 -13.67
CA ASP A 91 -0.72 7.00 -14.46
C ASP A 91 0.73 6.78 -13.99
N ARG A 92 1.50 5.95 -14.70
CA ARG A 92 2.90 5.69 -14.33
C ARG A 92 3.78 6.93 -14.43
N ASP A 93 3.50 7.84 -15.35
CA ASP A 93 4.29 9.07 -15.53
C ASP A 93 4.12 10.01 -14.34
N ALA A 94 2.97 9.94 -13.66
CA ALA A 94 2.73 10.64 -12.41
C ALA A 94 3.43 10.01 -11.19
N LEU A 95 3.93 8.78 -11.29
CA LEU A 95 4.68 8.13 -10.22
C LEU A 95 6.16 8.50 -10.32
N SER A 96 6.82 8.63 -9.17
CA SER A 96 8.28 8.83 -9.10
C SER A 96 9.04 7.52 -9.33
N THR A 97 8.68 6.78 -10.37
CA THR A 97 9.33 5.52 -10.75
C THR A 97 10.59 5.72 -11.61
N GLY A 98 10.93 6.95 -11.98
CA GLY A 98 12.03 7.24 -12.92
C GLY A 98 11.75 6.70 -14.32
N GLU A 99 12.72 6.78 -15.22
CA GLU A 99 12.63 6.07 -16.51
C GLU A 99 12.53 4.56 -16.28
N TYR A 100 11.59 3.92 -16.97
CA TYR A 100 11.44 2.48 -16.89
C TYR A 100 12.73 1.78 -17.30
N GLN A 101 13.28 1.02 -16.37
CA GLN A 101 14.40 0.11 -16.61
C GLN A 101 13.96 -1.32 -16.29
N ALA A 102 14.15 -2.22 -17.24
CA ALA A 102 13.75 -3.61 -17.09
C ALA A 102 14.50 -4.29 -15.93
N PRO A 103 13.83 -5.19 -15.17
CA PRO A 103 14.47 -6.04 -14.18
C PRO A 103 15.64 -6.84 -14.79
N GLN A 104 16.74 -6.96 -14.04
CA GLN A 104 17.98 -7.61 -14.48
C GLN A 104 18.27 -8.89 -13.68
N GLY A 105 18.56 -9.97 -14.39
CA GLY A 105 18.85 -11.26 -13.77
C GLY A 105 17.63 -11.98 -13.20
N ASN A 106 17.82 -13.23 -12.76
CA ASN A 106 16.70 -14.10 -12.42
C ASN A 106 15.88 -13.61 -11.22
N LEU A 107 16.54 -13.03 -10.22
CA LEU A 107 15.90 -12.63 -8.97
C LEU A 107 15.03 -11.39 -9.14
N GLU A 108 15.54 -10.33 -9.79
CA GLU A 108 14.75 -9.14 -10.09
C GLU A 108 13.55 -9.49 -10.96
N ASN A 109 13.73 -10.33 -11.99
CA ASN A 109 12.64 -10.78 -12.87
C ASN A 109 11.55 -11.56 -12.10
N ALA A 110 11.96 -12.46 -11.20
CA ALA A 110 11.00 -13.21 -10.40
C ALA A 110 10.25 -12.32 -9.40
N LEU A 111 10.93 -11.35 -8.78
CA LEU A 111 10.30 -10.36 -7.90
C LEU A 111 9.31 -9.47 -8.65
N ALA A 112 9.69 -9.01 -9.85
CA ALA A 112 8.85 -8.15 -10.68
C ALA A 112 7.54 -8.85 -11.06
N LEU A 113 7.60 -10.16 -11.33
CA LEU A 113 6.40 -10.97 -11.60
C LEU A 113 5.51 -11.11 -10.36
N ILE A 114 6.10 -11.33 -9.18
CA ILE A 114 5.31 -11.40 -7.94
C ILE A 114 4.66 -10.03 -7.66
N TRP A 115 5.37 -8.92 -7.91
CA TRP A 115 4.83 -7.58 -7.70
C TRP A 115 3.73 -7.23 -8.68
N SER A 116 3.88 -7.53 -9.98
CA SER A 116 2.84 -7.28 -10.97
C SER A 116 1.55 -8.01 -10.62
N GLU A 117 1.65 -9.27 -10.19
CA GLU A 117 0.50 -10.06 -9.72
C GLU A 117 -0.13 -9.50 -8.43
N LEU A 118 0.68 -9.06 -7.45
CA LEU A 118 0.16 -8.55 -6.17
C LEU A 118 -0.44 -7.15 -6.27
N LEU A 119 0.19 -6.28 -7.05
CA LEU A 119 -0.17 -4.88 -7.20
C LEU A 119 -1.11 -4.63 -8.39
N GLN A 120 -1.39 -5.68 -9.19
CA GLN A 120 -2.24 -5.61 -10.38
C GLN A 120 -1.76 -4.56 -11.39
N VAL A 121 -0.44 -4.45 -11.58
CA VAL A 121 0.20 -3.54 -12.54
C VAL A 121 0.78 -4.31 -13.72
N GLU A 122 0.75 -3.72 -14.92
CA GLU A 122 1.20 -4.42 -16.14
C GLU A 122 2.69 -4.78 -16.09
N ARG A 123 3.55 -3.87 -15.61
CA ARG A 123 5.00 -4.05 -15.57
C ARG A 123 5.59 -3.36 -14.35
N VAL A 124 6.67 -3.93 -13.83
CA VAL A 124 7.46 -3.38 -12.71
C VAL A 124 8.90 -3.20 -13.18
N GLY A 125 9.41 -1.98 -13.07
CA GLY A 125 10.80 -1.62 -13.34
C GLY A 125 11.71 -1.91 -12.15
N ARG A 126 13.01 -2.02 -12.39
CA ARG A 126 14.01 -2.29 -11.34
C ARG A 126 14.12 -1.19 -10.28
N ASN A 127 13.79 0.04 -10.64
CA ASN A 127 13.82 1.21 -9.75
C ASN A 127 12.44 1.52 -9.15
N ASP A 128 11.40 0.78 -9.58
CA ASP A 128 10.06 0.97 -9.04
C ASP A 128 10.05 0.59 -7.56
N ARG A 129 9.29 1.36 -6.79
CA ARG A 129 9.14 1.17 -5.36
C ARG A 129 7.81 0.54 -5.03
N PHE A 130 7.81 -0.49 -4.19
CA PHE A 130 6.62 -1.25 -3.84
C PHE A 130 5.46 -0.36 -3.35
N PHE A 131 5.77 0.60 -2.47
CA PHE A 131 4.76 1.48 -1.88
C PHE A 131 4.29 2.58 -2.85
N ASP A 132 5.13 3.00 -3.79
CA ASP A 132 4.75 4.00 -4.82
C ASP A 132 3.78 3.37 -5.83
N LEU A 133 3.92 2.07 -6.09
CA LEU A 133 3.01 1.29 -6.93
C LEU A 133 1.69 0.90 -6.23
N GLY A 134 1.41 1.40 -5.03
CA GLY A 134 0.19 1.09 -4.27
C GLY A 134 0.34 -0.04 -3.25
N GLY A 135 1.55 -0.54 -3.02
CA GLY A 135 1.83 -1.48 -1.95
C GLY A 135 1.48 -0.92 -0.57
N HIS A 136 0.97 -1.76 0.33
CA HIS A 136 0.70 -1.44 1.73
C HIS A 136 1.01 -2.64 2.63
N SER A 137 0.89 -2.51 3.96
CA SER A 137 1.37 -3.52 4.91
C SER A 137 0.81 -4.94 4.69
N LEU A 138 -0.45 -5.08 4.28
CA LEU A 138 -1.02 -6.40 3.98
C LEU A 138 -0.44 -7.00 2.69
N LEU A 139 -0.29 -6.18 1.63
CA LEU A 139 0.37 -6.60 0.39
C LEU A 139 1.85 -6.92 0.63
N ALA A 140 2.53 -6.17 1.51
CA ALA A 140 3.89 -6.45 1.93
C ALA A 140 4.00 -7.81 2.64
N MET A 141 3.07 -8.14 3.54
CA MET A 141 3.02 -9.48 4.17
C MET A 141 2.75 -10.59 3.15
N ARG A 142 1.84 -10.36 2.19
CA ARG A 142 1.62 -11.29 1.08
C ARG A 142 2.85 -11.44 0.20
N MET A 143 3.59 -10.36 -0.04
CA MET A 143 4.84 -10.36 -0.79
C MET A 143 5.90 -11.23 -0.12
N VAL A 144 6.15 -11.02 1.18
CA VAL A 144 7.07 -11.85 1.97
C VAL A 144 6.69 -13.33 1.89
N SER A 145 5.39 -13.65 2.01
CA SER A 145 4.90 -15.03 1.86
C SER A 145 5.14 -15.61 0.46
N GLN A 146 4.91 -14.85 -0.61
CA GLN A 146 5.12 -15.32 -1.99
C GLN A 146 6.61 -15.51 -2.31
N VAL A 147 7.48 -14.62 -1.82
CA VAL A 147 8.95 -14.78 -1.93
C VAL A 147 9.38 -16.08 -1.28
N ARG A 148 8.91 -16.34 -0.06
CA ARG A 148 9.23 -17.59 0.65
C ARG A 148 8.75 -18.81 -0.11
N GLN A 149 7.51 -18.80 -0.58
CA GLN A 149 6.91 -19.96 -1.27
C GLN A 149 7.51 -20.22 -2.65
N ARG A 150 7.74 -19.18 -3.47
CA ARG A 150 8.20 -19.33 -4.86
C ARG A 150 9.72 -19.37 -4.99
N LEU A 151 10.45 -18.65 -4.13
CA LEU A 151 11.90 -18.45 -4.25
C LEU A 151 12.69 -19.17 -3.14
N SER A 152 12.02 -19.68 -2.09
CA SER A 152 12.67 -20.30 -0.92
C SER A 152 13.66 -19.38 -0.19
N LEU A 153 13.45 -18.06 -0.31
CA LEU A 153 14.23 -17.01 0.33
C LEU A 153 13.39 -16.31 1.40
N GLU A 154 14.04 -15.76 2.42
CA GLU A 154 13.38 -14.96 3.46
C GLU A 154 13.62 -13.47 3.18
N LEU A 155 12.52 -12.73 3.04
CA LEU A 155 12.55 -11.27 3.02
C LEU A 155 12.10 -10.78 4.39
N ALA A 156 12.97 -10.12 5.14
CA ALA A 156 12.53 -9.46 6.36
C ALA A 156 11.62 -8.29 5.98
N LEU A 157 10.49 -8.15 6.68
CA LEU A 157 9.56 -7.05 6.41
C LEU A 157 10.26 -5.69 6.59
N GLY A 158 11.17 -5.59 7.57
CA GLY A 158 11.98 -4.39 7.80
C GLY A 158 12.81 -3.97 6.59
N ASP A 159 13.37 -4.92 5.82
CA ASP A 159 14.19 -4.63 4.64
C ASP A 159 13.35 -3.99 3.53
N LEU A 160 12.13 -4.50 3.32
CA LEU A 160 11.19 -3.93 2.35
C LEU A 160 10.79 -2.49 2.70
N PHE A 161 10.67 -2.17 3.99
CA PHE A 161 10.39 -0.81 4.46
C PHE A 161 11.62 0.10 4.45
N ALA A 162 12.82 -0.45 4.61
CA ALA A 162 14.07 0.31 4.59
C ALA A 162 14.38 0.85 3.18
N ASP A 163 14.30 0.00 2.16
CA ASP A 163 14.32 0.41 0.75
C ASP A 163 13.39 -0.48 -0.06
N SER A 164 12.28 0.11 -0.49
CA SER A 164 11.23 -0.60 -1.22
C SER A 164 11.47 -0.67 -2.73
N SER A 165 12.64 -0.26 -3.24
CA SER A 165 12.97 -0.42 -4.66
C SER A 165 13.23 -1.88 -5.02
N LEU A 166 12.78 -2.31 -6.20
CA LEU A 166 12.91 -3.71 -6.63
C LEU A 166 14.36 -4.20 -6.62
N ILE A 167 15.30 -3.36 -7.08
CA ILE A 167 16.74 -3.64 -7.04
C ILE A 167 17.27 -3.82 -5.61
N ALA A 168 16.88 -2.96 -4.67
CA ALA A 168 17.34 -3.06 -3.28
C ALA A 168 16.80 -4.33 -2.63
N VAL A 169 15.53 -4.66 -2.85
CA VAL A 169 14.91 -5.89 -2.35
C VAL A 169 15.60 -7.13 -2.93
N ALA A 170 15.93 -7.12 -4.22
CA ALA A 170 16.69 -8.19 -4.86
C ALA A 170 18.10 -8.34 -4.25
N HIS A 171 18.79 -7.23 -3.97
CA HIS A 171 20.09 -7.23 -3.31
C HIS A 171 20.01 -7.82 -1.89
N CYS A 172 19.02 -7.39 -1.09
CA CYS A 172 18.77 -7.96 0.24
C CYS A 172 18.56 -9.48 0.17
N LEU A 173 17.76 -9.94 -0.79
CA LEU A 173 17.49 -11.36 -1.00
C LEU A 173 18.68 -12.18 -1.51
N THR A 174 19.63 -11.53 -2.19
CA THR A 174 20.89 -12.18 -2.61
C THR A 174 21.80 -12.44 -1.40
N ALA A 175 21.79 -11.53 -0.42
CA ALA A 175 22.52 -11.67 0.84
C ALA A 175 21.77 -12.50 1.89
N ALA A 176 20.47 -12.71 1.71
CA ALA A 176 19.62 -13.41 2.67
C ALA A 176 19.94 -14.91 2.75
N ALA A 177 19.89 -15.45 3.96
CA ALA A 177 19.93 -16.88 4.17
C ALA A 177 18.66 -17.54 3.56
N ARG A 178 18.80 -18.79 3.09
CA ARG A 178 17.65 -19.61 2.72
C ARG A 178 16.67 -19.72 3.88
N SER A 179 15.38 -19.83 3.58
CA SER A 179 14.35 -20.05 4.60
C SER A 179 14.68 -21.26 5.47
N GLN A 180 14.91 -21.02 6.76
CA GLN A 180 15.11 -22.06 7.77
C GLN A 180 13.85 -22.33 8.60
N LEU A 181 12.79 -21.54 8.38
CA LEU A 181 11.53 -21.73 9.09
C LEU A 181 10.86 -23.00 8.56
N PRO A 182 10.53 -23.98 9.43
CA PRO A 182 9.79 -25.15 9.00
C PRO A 182 8.42 -24.75 8.44
N ALA A 183 7.89 -25.59 7.56
CA ALA A 183 6.51 -25.46 7.14
C ALA A 183 5.58 -25.58 8.36
N ILE A 184 4.42 -24.92 8.31
CA ILE A 184 3.38 -25.12 9.32
C ILE A 184 2.63 -26.39 8.93
N ASP A 185 3.07 -27.52 9.47
CA ASP A 185 2.44 -28.81 9.21
C ASP A 185 1.11 -28.95 9.93
N VAL A 186 0.17 -29.65 9.29
CA VAL A 186 -1.11 -30.01 9.92
C VAL A 186 -0.84 -30.99 11.04
N GLN A 187 -1.11 -30.58 12.28
CA GLN A 187 -0.95 -31.43 13.45
C GLN A 187 -2.26 -32.16 13.80
N PRO A 188 -2.23 -33.48 14.06
CA PRO A 188 -3.39 -34.23 14.54
C PRO A 188 -3.91 -33.68 15.86
N ARG A 189 -5.23 -33.45 15.97
CA ARG A 189 -5.87 -32.99 17.22
C ARG A 189 -6.27 -34.16 18.12
N THR A 190 -5.30 -34.96 18.55
CA THR A 190 -5.53 -36.19 19.35
C THR A 190 -5.47 -35.97 20.86
N GLY A 191 -5.26 -34.74 21.32
CA GLY A 191 -5.17 -34.39 22.74
C GLY A 191 -5.22 -32.88 22.99
N PRO A 192 -4.93 -32.44 24.22
CA PRO A 192 -4.89 -31.02 24.56
C PRO A 192 -3.90 -30.27 23.66
N VAL A 193 -4.38 -29.23 22.98
CA VAL A 193 -3.53 -28.37 22.14
C VAL A 193 -3.05 -27.21 23.00
N PRO A 194 -1.73 -26.94 23.09
CA PRO A 194 -1.23 -25.81 23.85
C PRO A 194 -1.74 -24.49 23.24
N LEU A 195 -2.18 -23.59 24.12
CA LEU A 195 -2.57 -22.24 23.73
C LEU A 195 -1.35 -21.49 23.20
N SER A 196 -1.55 -20.67 22.16
CA SER A 196 -0.55 -19.69 21.76
C SER A 196 -0.33 -18.65 22.88
N SER A 197 0.82 -17.97 22.90
CA SER A 197 1.08 -16.92 23.90
C SER A 197 -0.01 -15.83 23.89
N ALA A 198 -0.57 -15.51 22.73
CA ALA A 198 -1.71 -14.59 22.62
C ALA A 198 -2.99 -15.16 23.26
N GLN A 199 -3.30 -16.43 23.02
CA GLN A 199 -4.45 -17.10 23.63
C GLN A 199 -4.30 -17.23 25.15
N GLN A 200 -3.10 -17.56 25.65
CA GLN A 200 -2.83 -17.61 27.10
C GLN A 200 -3.08 -16.26 27.77
N ARG A 201 -2.63 -15.17 27.15
CA ARG A 201 -2.86 -13.80 27.64
C ARG A 201 -4.35 -13.48 27.72
N ILE A 202 -5.10 -13.75 26.64
CA ILE A 202 -6.55 -13.50 26.61
C ILE A 202 -7.27 -14.36 27.64
N TRP A 203 -6.93 -15.65 27.74
CA TRP A 203 -7.52 -16.55 28.74
C TRP A 203 -7.26 -16.06 30.16
N PHE A 204 -6.03 -15.62 30.48
CA PHE A 204 -5.68 -15.06 31.78
C PHE A 204 -6.48 -13.80 32.10
N MET A 205 -6.57 -12.85 31.16
CA MET A 205 -7.36 -11.63 31.34
C MET A 205 -8.86 -11.94 31.51
N ALA A 206 -9.38 -12.94 30.82
CA ALA A 206 -10.78 -13.35 30.97
C ALA A 206 -11.11 -13.92 32.37
N GLN A 207 -10.10 -14.37 33.14
CA GLN A 207 -10.29 -14.79 34.54
C GLN A 207 -10.36 -13.61 35.52
N MET A 208 -10.05 -12.38 35.09
CA MET A 208 -10.11 -11.18 35.92
C MET A 208 -11.52 -10.57 35.79
N GLU A 209 -12.21 -10.34 36.92
CA GLU A 209 -13.63 -9.93 36.97
C GLU A 209 -13.95 -8.70 36.10
N ASP A 210 -13.05 -7.72 36.03
CA ASP A 210 -13.28 -6.46 35.29
C ASP A 210 -12.84 -6.49 33.81
N ALA A 211 -12.11 -7.51 33.36
CA ALA A 211 -11.52 -7.54 32.01
C ALA A 211 -12.25 -8.46 31.02
N ASN A 212 -13.23 -9.24 31.50
CA ASN A 212 -13.88 -10.28 30.70
C ASN A 212 -14.66 -9.73 29.48
N SER A 213 -15.28 -8.55 29.61
CA SER A 213 -16.01 -7.91 28.52
C SER A 213 -15.14 -7.02 27.62
N ALA A 214 -13.95 -6.64 28.08
CA ALA A 214 -13.06 -5.69 27.38
C ALA A 214 -12.56 -6.21 26.03
N TYR A 215 -12.61 -7.53 25.82
CA TYR A 215 -12.17 -8.19 24.58
C TYR A 215 -13.33 -8.69 23.70
N ASN A 216 -14.58 -8.32 24.00
CA ASN A 216 -15.72 -8.63 23.14
C ASN A 216 -15.64 -7.83 21.83
N ILE A 217 -15.48 -8.52 20.71
CA ILE A 217 -15.52 -7.91 19.37
C ILE A 217 -16.98 -7.92 18.91
N SER A 218 -17.68 -6.81 19.14
CA SER A 218 -19.07 -6.64 18.70
C SER A 218 -19.11 -6.04 17.29
N LEU A 219 -19.76 -6.74 16.35
CA LEU A 219 -19.96 -6.26 14.98
C LEU A 219 -21.46 -6.07 14.70
N GLY A 220 -21.83 -4.92 14.14
CA GLY A 220 -23.18 -4.65 13.64
C GLY A 220 -23.17 -4.49 12.12
N LEU A 221 -24.07 -5.19 11.43
CA LEU A 221 -24.23 -5.10 9.97
C LEU A 221 -25.61 -4.56 9.63
N LYS A 222 -25.67 -3.50 8.82
CA LYS A 222 -26.92 -2.98 8.27
C LYS A 222 -27.14 -3.57 6.88
N LEU A 223 -28.15 -4.40 6.73
CA LEU A 223 -28.54 -5.01 5.46
C LEU A 223 -29.75 -4.27 4.89
N SER A 224 -29.74 -3.98 3.59
CA SER A 224 -30.83 -3.30 2.89
C SER A 224 -31.36 -4.18 1.77
N GLY A 225 -32.68 -4.34 1.69
CA GLY A 225 -33.36 -5.24 0.74
C GLY A 225 -33.91 -6.51 1.39
N PRO A 226 -34.47 -7.44 0.59
CA PRO A 226 -35.02 -8.68 1.10
C PRO A 226 -33.91 -9.59 1.65
N LEU A 227 -34.02 -9.98 2.92
CA LEU A 227 -33.09 -10.88 3.60
C LEU A 227 -33.75 -12.25 3.83
N ASP A 228 -33.14 -13.32 3.32
CA ASP A 228 -33.49 -14.68 3.72
C ASP A 228 -32.78 -15.02 5.04
N SER A 229 -33.51 -14.91 6.14
CA SER A 229 -33.00 -15.20 7.48
C SER A 229 -32.59 -16.67 7.65
N ARG A 230 -33.25 -17.62 6.97
CA ARG A 230 -32.91 -19.05 7.05
C ARG A 230 -31.61 -19.35 6.32
N ALA A 231 -31.35 -18.69 5.19
CA ALA A 231 -30.07 -18.79 4.51
C ALA A 231 -28.95 -18.20 5.37
N LEU A 232 -29.17 -17.03 5.98
CA LEU A 232 -28.19 -16.38 6.87
C LEU A 232 -27.83 -17.26 8.07
N THR A 233 -28.84 -17.80 8.78
CA THR A 233 -28.60 -18.69 9.93
C THR A 233 -27.78 -19.92 9.53
N ARG A 234 -28.15 -20.58 8.42
CA ARG A 234 -27.41 -21.76 7.93
C ARG A 234 -25.97 -21.42 7.55
N ALA A 235 -25.72 -20.23 6.98
CA ALA A 235 -24.38 -19.79 6.65
C ALA A 235 -23.52 -19.60 7.92
N LEU A 236 -24.08 -18.97 8.96
CA LEU A 236 -23.39 -18.77 10.24
C LEU A 236 -23.12 -20.10 10.95
N GLU A 237 -24.10 -21.00 11.00
CA GLU A 237 -23.94 -22.34 11.57
C GLU A 237 -22.83 -23.13 10.85
N ARG A 238 -22.75 -22.98 9.52
CA ARG A 238 -21.72 -23.65 8.72
C ARG A 238 -20.31 -23.14 9.02
N ILE A 239 -20.15 -21.85 9.30
CA ILE A 239 -18.85 -21.26 9.67
C ILE A 239 -18.39 -21.80 11.03
N VAL A 240 -19.30 -21.97 11.99
CA VAL A 240 -18.95 -22.48 13.34
C VAL A 240 -18.62 -23.99 13.32
N ALA A 241 -19.25 -24.74 12.42
CA ALA A 241 -19.04 -26.19 12.30
C ALA A 241 -17.78 -26.59 11.50
N HIS A 242 -17.03 -25.63 10.95
CA HIS A 242 -15.79 -25.84 10.18
C HIS A 242 -14.55 -25.32 10.92
#